data_AF-A0A522VNF3-F1
#
_entry.id   AF-A0A522VNF3-F1
#
_cell.length_a   1.000
_cell.length_b   1.000
_cell.length_c   1.000
_cell.angle_alpha   90.00
_cell.angle_beta   90.00
_cell.angle_gamma   90.00
#
_symmetry.space_group_name_H-M   'P 1'
#
loop_
_entity.id
_entity.type
_entity.pdbx_description
1 polymer ?
#
loop_
_entity_poly.entity_id
_entity_poly.type
_entity_poly.pdbx_seq_one_letter_code
_entity_poly.pdbx_strand_id
1 'polypeptide(L)' 'SPAAGQMAEGEVRKVDKDAKKITIKHGPLVSLDMPPMTMVFQVKEAAMLERVKPGDKVKFTAEKIGGQFTVTRIQAGE' A
#
# COMPACT_ATOMS: atom_id res chain seq x y z
N SER A 1 10.33 17.06 -11.76
CA SER A 1 10.14 15.79 -11.03
C SER A 1 8.66 15.59 -10.81
N PRO A 2 8.04 14.45 -11.16
CA PRO A 2 6.62 14.29 -10.85
C PRO A 2 6.49 14.38 -9.33
N ALA A 3 5.49 15.11 -8.87
CA ALA A 3 5.22 15.34 -7.46
C ALA A 3 5.27 13.97 -6.74
N ALA A 4 6.16 13.85 -5.76
CA ALA A 4 6.13 12.74 -4.83
C ALA A 4 4.81 12.89 -4.05
N GLY A 5 3.74 12.30 -4.58
CA GLY A 5 2.46 12.22 -3.91
C GLY A 5 2.70 11.77 -2.48
N GLN A 6 2.16 12.51 -1.52
CA GLN A 6 2.42 12.31 -0.10
C GLN A 6 2.15 10.84 0.26
N MET A 7 3.22 10.11 0.55
CA MET A 7 3.13 8.67 0.83
C MET A 7 2.53 8.50 2.23
N ALA A 8 1.60 7.58 2.36
CA ALA A 8 1.04 7.22 3.65
C ALA A 8 1.90 6.18 4.34
N GLU A 9 1.93 6.26 5.67
CA GLU A 9 2.58 5.26 6.51
C GLU A 9 1.65 4.07 6.74
N GLY A 10 2.23 2.89 6.88
CA GLY A 10 1.49 1.70 7.23
C GLY A 10 2.38 0.56 7.71
N GLU A 11 1.72 -0.50 8.17
CA GLU A 11 2.34 -1.75 8.58
C GLU A 11 1.74 -2.89 7.77
N VAL A 12 2.59 -3.68 7.13
CA VAL A 12 2.17 -4.85 6.36
C VAL A 12 1.64 -5.92 7.30
N ARG A 13 0.39 -6.33 7.10
CA ARG A 13 -0.26 -7.38 7.91
C ARG A 13 -0.26 -8.73 7.21
N LYS A 14 -0.36 -8.75 5.88
CA LYS A 14 -0.32 -9.98 5.07
C LYS A 14 0.16 -9.68 3.65
N VAL A 15 0.91 -10.60 3.07
CA VAL A 15 1.28 -10.61 1.66
C VAL A 15 0.67 -11.85 1.00
N ASP A 16 -0.04 -11.65 -0.11
CA ASP A 16 -0.64 -12.72 -0.91
C ASP A 16 -0.14 -12.56 -2.36
N LYS A 17 0.92 -13.30 -2.70
CA LYS A 17 1.59 -13.18 -4.00
C LYS A 17 0.76 -13.76 -5.13
N ASP A 18 0.07 -14.86 -4.86
CA ASP A 18 -0.77 -15.55 -5.84
C ASP A 18 -1.96 -14.67 -6.26
N ALA A 19 -2.59 -14.01 -5.29
CA ALA A 19 -3.70 -13.09 -5.55
C ALA A 19 -3.26 -11.65 -5.89
N LYS A 20 -1.95 -11.36 -5.90
CA LYS A 20 -1.37 -10.01 -6.08
C LYS A 20 -1.96 -8.97 -5.12
N LYS A 21 -2.10 -9.35 -3.85
CA LYS A 21 -2.73 -8.54 -2.80
C LYS A 21 -1.79 -8.32 -1.61
N ILE A 22 -1.99 -7.20 -0.94
CA ILE A 22 -1.33 -6.88 0.33
C ILE A 22 -2.36 -6.34 1.31
N THR A 23 -2.31 -6.81 2.55
CA THR A 23 -3.10 -6.21 3.65
C THR A 23 -2.20 -5.25 4.40
N ILE A 24 -2.62 -3.99 4.51
CA ILE A 24 -1.87 -2.94 5.19
C ILE A 24 -2.75 -2.33 6.28
N LYS A 25 -2.23 -2.25 7.51
CA LYS A 25 -2.74 -1.35 8.53
C LYS A 25 -2.16 0.02 8.25
N HIS A 26 -2.94 0.92 7.65
CA HIS A 26 -2.45 2.21 7.19
C HIS A 26 -2.88 3.35 8.12
N GLY A 27 -2.07 4.41 8.14
CA GLY A 27 -2.47 5.72 8.64
C GLY A 27 -3.46 6.41 7.68
N PRO A 28 -3.76 7.70 7.83
CA PRO A 28 -4.71 8.38 6.96
C PRO A 28 -4.28 8.34 5.49
N LEU A 29 -5.19 7.99 4.58
CA LEU A 29 -4.99 8.13 3.13
C LEU A 29 -5.76 9.35 2.63
N VAL A 30 -5.12 10.52 2.75
CA VAL A 30 -5.76 11.82 2.42
C VAL A 30 -6.25 11.86 0.97
N SER A 31 -5.48 11.30 0.02
CA SER A 31 -5.86 11.27 -1.40
C SER A 31 -7.09 10.40 -1.71
N LEU A 32 -7.49 9.53 -0.78
CA LEU A 32 -8.63 8.63 -0.92
C LEU A 32 -9.74 8.92 0.09
N ASP A 33 -9.59 9.98 0.89
CA ASP A 33 -10.49 10.35 1.99
C ASP A 33 -10.76 9.17 2.95
N MET A 34 -9.71 8.41 3.29
CA MET A 34 -9.82 7.27 4.20
C MET A 34 -9.15 7.54 5.55
N PRO A 35 -9.85 7.27 6.67
CA PRO A 35 -9.23 7.27 7.98
C PRO A 35 -8.27 6.07 8.15
N PRO A 36 -7.46 6.05 9.22
CA PRO A 36 -6.63 4.88 9.54
C PRO A 36 -7.48 3.61 9.67
N MET A 37 -7.12 2.57 8.92
CA MET A 37 -7.80 1.28 8.96
C MET A 37 -6.87 0.13 8.52
N THR A 38 -7.35 -1.11 8.63
CA THR A 38 -6.66 -2.28 8.08
C THR A 38 -7.49 -2.84 6.94
N MET A 39 -6.93 -2.85 5.73
CA MET A 39 -7.65 -3.37 4.56
C MET A 39 -6.71 -3.96 3.53
N VAL A 40 -7.32 -4.63 2.55
CA VAL A 40 -6.65 -5.28 1.44
C VAL A 40 -6.55 -4.30 0.27
N PHE A 41 -5.35 -4.21 -0.29
CA PHE A 41 -5.05 -3.51 -1.53
C PHE A 41 -4.59 -4.52 -2.59
N GLN A 42 -4.91 -4.24 -3.84
CA GLN A 42 -4.16 -4.81 -4.96
C GLN A 42 -2.78 -4.17 -5.04
N VAL A 43 -1.84 -4.79 -5.76
CA VAL A 43 -0.59 -4.12 -6.15
C VAL A 43 -0.53 -3.90 -7.65
N LYS A 44 0.01 -2.76 -8.06
CA LYS A 44 0.21 -2.44 -9.48
C LYS A 44 1.21 -3.40 -10.14
N GLU A 45 2.27 -3.75 -9.42
CA GLU A 45 3.31 -4.67 -9.89
C GLU A 45 3.55 -5.76 -8.84
N ALA A 46 3.53 -7.03 -9.25
CA ALA A 46 3.70 -8.15 -8.33
C ALA A 46 5.07 -8.13 -7.61
N ALA A 47 6.12 -7.63 -8.28
CA ALA A 47 7.46 -7.50 -7.72
C ALA A 47 7.51 -6.60 -6.46
N MET A 48 6.53 -5.72 -6.26
CA MET A 48 6.42 -4.92 -5.03
C MET A 48 6.27 -5.80 -3.78
N LEU A 49 5.60 -6.96 -3.91
CA LEU A 49 5.35 -7.89 -2.81
C LEU A 49 6.61 -8.69 -2.42
N GLU A 50 7.65 -8.69 -3.24
CA GLU A 50 8.92 -9.35 -2.92
C GLU A 50 9.78 -8.52 -1.97
N ARG A 51 9.48 -7.22 -1.86
CA ARG A 51 10.26 -6.24 -1.10
C ARG A 51 9.76 -6.04 0.33
N VAL A 52 8.66 -6.69 0.70
CA VAL A 52 8.00 -6.51 1.99
C VAL A 52 7.51 -7.84 2.54
N LYS A 53 7.39 -7.91 3.87
CA LYS A 53 6.83 -9.06 4.61
C LYS A 53 5.92 -8.58 5.73
N PRO A 54 5.06 -9.46 6.28
CA PRO A 54 4.27 -9.12 7.47
C PRO A 54 5.15 -8.57 8.61
N GLY A 55 4.69 -7.50 9.25
CA GLY A 55 5.41 -6.76 10.29
C GLY A 55 6.25 -5.59 9.79
N ASP A 56 6.52 -5.49 8.48
CA ASP A 56 7.28 -4.36 7.95
C ASP A 56 6.48 -3.05 8.05
N LYS A 57 7.15 -2.01 8.54
CA LYS A 57 6.68 -0.63 8.36
C LYS A 57 7.01 -0.18 6.95
N VAL A 58 6.07 0.52 6.33
CA VAL A 58 6.16 0.95 4.94
C VAL A 58 5.66 2.38 4.78
N LYS A 59 6.19 3.05 3.77
CA LYS A 59 5.55 4.21 3.14
C LYS A 59 5.02 3.78 1.79
N PHE A 60 3.78 4.12 1.45
CA PHE A 60 3.16 3.70 0.20
C PHE A 60 2.22 4.76 -0.40
N THR A 61 1.96 4.66 -1.69
CA THR A 61 0.86 5.40 -2.36
C THR A 61 -0.20 4.41 -2.81
N ALA A 62 -1.46 4.82 -2.71
CA ALA A 62 -2.59 4.04 -3.19
C ALA A 62 -3.55 4.91 -4.01
N GLU A 63 -4.16 4.30 -5.02
CA GLU A 63 -5.11 4.92 -5.93
C GLU A 63 -6.31 3.98 -6.14
N LYS A 64 -7.45 4.55 -6.54
CA LYS A 64 -8.62 3.76 -6.95
C LYS A 64 -8.57 3.54 -8.47
N ILE A 65 -8.18 2.34 -8.90
CA ILE A 65 -8.05 1.96 -10.31
C ILE A 65 -9.11 0.92 -10.64
N GLY A 66 -9.99 1.20 -11.60
CA GLY A 66 -11.06 0.25 -11.99
C GLY A 66 -11.98 -0.13 -10.83
N GLY A 67 -12.22 0.79 -9.89
CA GLY A 67 -13.03 0.55 -8.70
C GLY A 67 -12.30 -0.14 -7.53
N GLN A 68 -11.04 -0.56 -7.71
CA GLN A 68 -10.25 -1.26 -6.69
C GLN A 68 -9.16 -0.36 -6.13
N PHE A 69 -8.87 -0.48 -4.84
CA PHE A 69 -7.75 0.22 -4.21
C PHE A 69 -6.45 -0.52 -4.49
N THR A 70 -5.49 0.18 -5.10
CA THR A 70 -4.26 -0.39 -5.64
C THR A 70 -3.06 0.38 -5.15
N VAL A 71 -2.10 -0.31 -4.54
CA VAL A 71 -0.79 0.26 -4.20
C VAL A 71 -0.01 0.48 -5.49
N THR A 72 0.37 1.74 -5.74
CA THR A 72 1.12 2.16 -6.93
C THR A 72 2.61 2.35 -6.65
N ARG A 73 2.99 2.49 -5.38
CA ARG A 73 4.39 2.55 -4.91
C ARG A 73 4.46 2.09 -3.47
N ILE A 74 5.53 1.37 -3.12
CA ILE A 74 5.82 0.95 -1.74
C ILE A 74 7.33 0.98 -1.49
N GLN A 75 7.71 1.38 -0.28
CA GLN A 75 9.09 1.37 0.20
C GLN A 75 9.11 1.14 1.72
N ALA A 76 10.27 0.74 2.25
CA ALA A 76 10.47 0.62 3.70
C ALA A 76 10.18 1.96 4.39
N GLY A 77 9.46 1.89 5.50
CA GLY A 77 9.27 3.00 6.45
C GLY A 77 10.27 2.88 7.59
N GLU A 78 10.56 4.02 8.23
CA GLU A 78 11.34 4.08 9.48
C GLU A 78 10.53 3.63 10.70
#